data_AF-A0A259FPS0-F1
#
_entry.id   AF-A0A259FPS0-F1
#
_cell.length_a   1.000
_cell.length_b   1.000
_cell.length_c   1.000
_cell.angle_alpha   90.00
_cell.angle_beta   90.00
_cell.angle_gamma   90.00
#
_symmetry.space_group_name_H-M   'P 1'
#
loop_
_entity.id
_entity.type
_entity.pdbx_description
1 polymer ?
#
loop_
_entity_poly.entity_id
_entity_poly.type
_entity_poly.pdbx_seq_one_letter_code
_entity_poly.pdbx_strand_id
1 'polypeptide(L)'
;MSFIDRTSMAFDYPQQNAAGLTCTAQAWAKTPPPLHGSEKTLVIERIKQLLLEKDAALVAHYYVDGDIQDLALETGGFVSDSLEMARFGKNHSAKNLIVAGVRFMGETAKILSPEKRVFMPDLEATCSLDLGCNAADFAAFRAMHPDRTVVVYANTSAAVKAQADW
;
A
#
# COMPACT_ATOMS: atom_id res chain seq x y z
N MET A 1 32.24 1.92 -45.85
CA MET A 1 31.01 1.37 -45.23
C MET A 1 31.42 0.89 -43.85
N SER A 2 31.42 1.81 -42.87
CA SER A 2 31.98 1.59 -41.53
C SER A 2 30.93 0.92 -40.66
N PHE A 3 31.24 -0.25 -40.11
CA PHE A 3 30.38 -0.99 -39.20
C PHE A 3 30.31 -0.26 -37.86
N ILE A 4 29.08 0.03 -37.42
CA ILE A 4 28.79 0.55 -36.08
C ILE A 4 28.95 -0.63 -35.10
N ASP A 5 29.97 -0.56 -34.26
CA ASP A 5 30.16 -1.45 -33.12
C ASP A 5 29.03 -1.20 -32.11
N ARG A 6 28.05 -2.11 -32.07
CA ARG A 6 26.99 -2.12 -31.06
C ARG A 6 27.55 -2.82 -29.83
N THR A 7 28.22 -2.06 -28.96
CA THR A 7 28.49 -2.54 -27.60
C THR A 7 27.15 -2.74 -26.91
N SER A 8 26.73 -4.00 -26.78
CA SER A 8 25.58 -4.38 -25.96
C SER A 8 25.92 -4.04 -24.51
N MET A 9 25.46 -2.89 -24.02
CA MET A 9 25.40 -2.67 -22.59
C MET A 9 24.33 -3.60 -22.01
N ALA A 10 24.76 -4.77 -21.53
CA ALA A 10 23.94 -5.61 -20.68
C ALA A 10 23.73 -4.87 -19.34
N PHE A 11 22.50 -4.46 -19.05
CA PHE A 11 22.10 -3.90 -17.76
C PHE A 11 21.85 -4.99 -16.70
N ASP A 12 22.50 -6.14 -16.83
CA ASP A 12 22.44 -7.17 -15.79
C ASP A 12 23.39 -6.77 -14.67
N TYR A 13 22.80 -6.24 -13.59
CA TYR A 13 23.49 -6.09 -12.31
C TYR A 13 23.81 -7.50 -11.77
N PRO A 14 25.07 -7.94 -11.76
CA PRO A 14 25.40 -9.34 -11.52
C PRO A 14 25.46 -9.71 -10.03
N GLN A 15 25.13 -8.79 -9.11
CA GLN A 15 25.19 -9.04 -7.67
C GLN A 15 23.96 -8.48 -6.94
N GLN A 16 23.04 -9.37 -6.56
CA GLN A 16 22.00 -9.13 -5.55
C GLN A 16 22.58 -9.29 -4.14
N ASN A 17 23.68 -8.64 -3.82
CA ASN A 17 24.32 -8.73 -2.50
C ASN A 17 23.88 -7.63 -1.54
N ALA A 18 22.83 -6.87 -1.88
CA ALA A 18 22.36 -5.69 -1.14
C ALA A 18 23.47 -4.67 -0.82
N ALA A 19 24.57 -4.66 -1.58
CA ALA A 19 25.65 -3.70 -1.44
C ALA A 19 25.73 -2.86 -2.72
N GLY A 20 25.26 -1.60 -2.65
CA GLY A 20 25.28 -0.67 -3.77
C GLY A 20 24.37 0.53 -3.55
N LEU A 21 24.56 1.59 -4.34
CA LEU A 21 23.80 2.85 -4.26
C LEU A 21 22.28 2.68 -4.49
N THR A 22 21.88 1.57 -5.12
CA THR A 22 20.48 1.18 -5.36
C THR A 22 19.96 0.18 -4.32
N CYS A 23 20.76 -0.17 -3.31
CA CYS A 23 20.30 -1.03 -2.22
C CYS A 23 19.15 -0.36 -1.48
N THR A 24 18.08 -1.10 -1.22
CA THR A 24 16.94 -0.62 -0.43
C THR A 24 17.32 -0.28 1.01
N ALA A 25 18.41 -0.83 1.55
CA ALA A 25 18.97 -0.40 2.84
C ALA A 25 19.50 1.05 2.82
N GLN A 26 19.82 1.57 1.62
CA GLN A 26 20.18 2.98 1.40
C GLN A 26 19.02 3.80 0.82
N ALA A 27 17.85 3.18 0.60
CA ALA A 27 16.66 3.94 0.22
C ALA A 27 16.30 4.90 1.35
N TRP A 28 15.81 6.06 0.97
CA TRP A 28 15.25 7.10 1.84
C TRP A 28 13.86 6.66 2.34
N ALA A 29 13.80 5.43 2.86
CA ALA A 29 12.64 4.81 3.47
C ALA A 29 12.90 4.71 4.98
N LYS A 30 11.88 5.03 5.76
CA LYS A 30 11.89 4.81 7.21
C LYS A 30 11.77 3.31 7.46
N THR A 31 12.89 2.60 7.44
CA THR A 31 12.96 1.17 7.70
C THR A 31 13.25 0.93 9.19
N PRO A 32 12.30 0.37 9.96
CA PRO A 32 12.62 -0.04 11.32
C PRO A 32 13.67 -1.17 11.30
N PRO A 33 14.48 -1.31 12.37
CA PRO A 33 15.40 -2.43 12.49
C PRO A 33 14.66 -3.76 12.38
N PRO A 34 15.23 -4.76 11.67
CA PRO A 34 14.59 -6.07 11.58
C PRO A 34 14.54 -6.75 12.95
N LEU A 35 13.41 -7.40 13.24
CA LEU A 35 13.26 -8.24 14.42
C LEU A 35 13.76 -9.65 14.12
N HIS A 36 14.42 -10.29 15.09
CA HIS A 36 15.02 -11.61 14.91
C HIS A 36 14.64 -12.60 16.02
N GLY A 37 14.68 -13.89 15.67
CA GLY A 37 14.55 -14.99 16.63
C GLY A 37 13.30 -14.88 17.53
N SER A 38 13.51 -15.04 18.83
CA SER A 38 12.44 -15.05 19.83
C SER A 38 11.69 -13.73 19.94
N GLU A 39 12.36 -12.59 19.73
CA GLU A 39 11.71 -11.27 19.81
C GLU A 39 10.62 -11.13 18.75
N LYS A 40 10.94 -11.49 17.50
CA LYS A 40 9.97 -11.48 16.39
C LYS A 40 8.78 -12.38 16.70
N THR A 41 9.01 -13.60 17.19
CA THR A 41 7.95 -14.53 17.57
C THR A 41 7.05 -13.94 18.65
N LEU A 42 7.63 -13.33 19.70
CA LEU A 42 6.85 -12.70 20.78
C LEU A 42 5.99 -11.54 20.27
N VAL A 43 6.52 -10.71 19.37
CA VAL A 43 5.76 -9.60 18.77
C VAL A 43 4.62 -10.13 17.90
N ILE A 44 4.87 -11.11 17.04
CA ILE A 44 3.86 -11.74 16.19
C ILE A 44 2.72 -12.31 17.05
N GLU A 45 3.05 -13.10 18.06
CA GLU A 45 2.03 -13.68 18.96
C GLU A 45 1.26 -12.60 19.72
N ARG A 46 1.93 -11.52 20.13
CA ARG A 46 1.23 -10.38 20.75
C ARG A 46 0.25 -9.71 19.78
N ILE A 47 0.62 -9.53 18.51
CA ILE A 47 -0.27 -8.94 17.51
C ILE A 47 -1.48 -9.86 17.26
N LYS A 48 -1.27 -11.18 17.13
CA LYS A 48 -2.38 -12.15 16.99
C LYS A 48 -3.38 -12.04 18.12
N GLN A 49 -2.92 -11.99 19.37
CA GLN A 49 -3.78 -11.80 20.53
C GLN A 49 -4.54 -10.46 20.48
N LEU A 50 -3.85 -9.38 20.12
CA LEU A 50 -4.48 -8.06 20.01
C LEU A 50 -5.54 -8.00 18.91
N LEU A 51 -5.34 -8.67 17.77
CA LEU A 51 -6.33 -8.71 16.70
C LEU A 51 -7.64 -9.36 17.19
N LEU A 52 -7.54 -10.44 17.97
CA LEU A 52 -8.70 -11.09 18.60
C LEU A 52 -9.33 -10.20 19.67
N GLU A 53 -8.55 -9.69 20.62
CA GLU A 53 -9.01 -8.83 21.72
C GLU A 53 -9.71 -7.56 21.20
N LYS A 54 -9.28 -7.04 20.06
CA LYS A 54 -9.81 -5.82 19.45
C LYS A 54 -10.85 -6.09 18.36
N ASP A 55 -11.26 -7.33 18.10
CA ASP A 55 -12.20 -7.64 17.01
C ASP A 55 -11.75 -6.98 15.69
N ALA A 56 -10.51 -7.28 15.30
CA ALA A 56 -9.82 -6.66 14.18
C ALA A 56 -9.37 -7.69 13.13
N ALA A 57 -9.57 -7.35 11.86
CA ALA A 57 -8.97 -8.08 10.74
C ALA A 57 -7.75 -7.32 10.20
N LEU A 58 -6.74 -8.05 9.75
CA LEU A 58 -5.55 -7.49 9.09
C LEU A 58 -5.61 -7.76 7.58
N VAL A 59 -5.44 -6.73 6.77
CA VAL A 59 -5.22 -6.87 5.33
C VAL A 59 -3.88 -6.28 4.95
N ALA A 60 -3.19 -6.93 4.02
CA ALA A 60 -1.84 -6.59 3.62
C ALA A 60 -1.72 -6.47 2.09
N HIS A 61 -1.13 -5.39 1.62
CA HIS A 61 -0.83 -5.24 0.21
C HIS A 61 0.34 -6.14 -0.21
N TYR A 62 0.41 -6.58 -1.47
CA TYR A 62 1.52 -7.41 -1.98
C TYR A 62 2.94 -6.84 -1.78
N TYR A 63 3.05 -5.54 -1.51
CA TYR A 63 4.33 -4.83 -1.39
C TYR A 63 4.76 -4.57 0.05
N VAL A 64 4.02 -5.05 1.05
CA VAL A 64 4.48 -4.99 2.44
C VAL A 64 5.45 -6.13 2.74
N ASP A 65 6.17 -6.00 3.86
CA ASP A 65 7.10 -7.03 4.33
C ASP A 65 6.44 -8.41 4.45
N GLY A 66 7.19 -9.47 4.12
CA GLY A 66 6.70 -10.85 4.12
C GLY A 66 6.11 -11.28 5.46
N ASP A 67 6.68 -10.81 6.58
CA ASP A 67 6.18 -11.15 7.91
C ASP A 67 4.76 -10.62 8.16
N ILE A 68 4.44 -9.47 7.57
CA ILE A 68 3.11 -8.86 7.67
C ILE A 68 2.12 -9.59 6.75
N GLN A 69 2.57 -10.08 5.60
CA GLN A 69 1.75 -10.90 4.70
C GLN A 69 1.41 -12.25 5.36
N ASP A 70 2.41 -12.94 5.90
CA ASP A 70 2.24 -14.21 6.61
C ASP A 70 1.31 -14.02 7.82
N LEU A 71 1.52 -12.98 8.63
CA LEU A 71 0.65 -12.65 9.75
C LEU A 71 -0.81 -12.40 9.32
N ALA A 72 -1.03 -11.70 8.21
CA ALA A 72 -2.38 -11.48 7.68
C ALA A 72 -3.04 -12.83 7.32
N LEU A 73 -2.34 -13.72 6.63
CA LEU A 73 -2.87 -15.05 6.26
C LEU A 73 -3.13 -15.93 7.49
N GLU A 74 -2.19 -16.00 8.43
CA GLU A 74 -2.29 -16.81 9.64
C GLU A 74 -3.44 -16.37 10.56
N THR A 75 -3.84 -15.11 10.50
CA THR A 75 -4.91 -14.54 11.33
C THR A 75 -6.28 -14.50 10.64
N GLY A 76 -6.41 -15.14 9.48
CA GLY A 76 -7.67 -15.16 8.71
C GLY A 76 -7.97 -13.83 8.01
N GLY A 77 -6.95 -12.98 7.86
CA GLY A 77 -6.97 -11.77 7.07
C GLY A 77 -6.81 -12.02 5.57
N PHE A 78 -6.29 -11.02 4.85
CA PHE A 78 -6.22 -11.10 3.39
C PHE A 78 -4.98 -10.39 2.81
N VAL A 79 -4.30 -11.04 1.87
CA VAL A 79 -3.18 -10.47 1.12
C VAL A 79 -3.62 -10.24 -0.32
N SER A 80 -3.72 -8.98 -0.75
CA SER A 80 -4.27 -8.66 -2.07
C SER A 80 -3.90 -7.27 -2.59
N ASP A 81 -4.45 -6.90 -3.74
CA ASP A 81 -4.44 -5.53 -4.24
C ASP A 81 -5.36 -4.61 -3.42
N SER A 82 -5.27 -3.31 -3.68
CA SER A 82 -5.98 -2.29 -2.92
C SER A 82 -7.52 -2.41 -2.91
N LEU A 83 -8.14 -2.82 -4.02
CA LEU A 83 -9.60 -2.85 -4.11
C LEU A 83 -10.15 -4.11 -3.45
N GLU A 84 -9.50 -5.25 -3.68
CA GLU A 84 -9.92 -6.51 -3.10
C GLU A 84 -9.67 -6.55 -1.57
N MET A 85 -8.61 -5.91 -1.07
CA MET A 85 -8.46 -5.65 0.37
C MET A 85 -9.63 -4.86 0.96
N ALA A 86 -10.06 -3.79 0.28
CA ALA A 86 -11.16 -2.95 0.77
C ALA A 86 -12.52 -3.69 0.72
N ARG A 87 -12.73 -4.53 -0.30
CA ARG A 87 -13.92 -5.41 -0.42
C ARG A 87 -13.94 -6.50 0.63
N PHE A 88 -12.80 -7.15 0.88
CA PHE A 88 -12.65 -8.08 2.00
C PHE A 88 -13.02 -7.40 3.31
N GLY A 89 -12.43 -6.23 3.58
CA GLY A 89 -12.69 -5.45 4.78
C GLY A 89 -14.18 -5.15 4.99
N LYS A 90 -14.89 -4.74 3.93
CA LYS A 90 -16.34 -4.51 3.95
C LYS A 90 -17.14 -5.77 4.33
N ASN A 91 -16.77 -6.92 3.76
CA ASN A 91 -17.51 -8.17 3.93
C ASN A 91 -17.12 -8.93 5.20
N HIS A 92 -16.00 -8.61 5.83
CA HIS A 92 -15.53 -9.24 7.05
C HIS A 92 -16.35 -8.79 8.26
N SER A 93 -16.57 -9.67 9.25
CA SER A 93 -17.41 -9.37 10.42
C SER A 93 -16.76 -8.40 11.42
N ALA A 94 -15.43 -8.42 11.53
CA ALA A 94 -14.65 -7.60 12.46
C ALA A 94 -15.01 -6.10 12.41
N LYS A 95 -15.18 -5.47 13.58
CA LYS A 95 -15.48 -4.02 13.68
C LYS A 95 -14.29 -3.13 13.32
N ASN A 96 -13.08 -3.65 13.48
CA ASN A 96 -11.85 -2.95 13.20
C ASN A 96 -11.14 -3.58 11.99
N LEU A 97 -10.52 -2.75 11.16
CA LEU A 97 -9.74 -3.19 10.02
C LEU A 97 -8.37 -2.51 10.05
N ILE A 98 -7.31 -3.31 10.08
CA ILE A 98 -5.93 -2.84 9.94
C ILE A 98 -5.54 -2.98 8.48
N VAL A 99 -5.21 -1.88 7.82
CA VAL A 99 -4.76 -1.86 6.43
C VAL A 99 -3.25 -1.63 6.41
N ALA A 100 -2.49 -2.72 6.24
CA ALA A 100 -1.06 -2.67 5.98
C ALA A 100 -0.83 -2.32 4.50
N GLY A 101 -0.71 -1.02 4.23
CA GLY A 101 -0.54 -0.45 2.90
C GLY A 101 -0.29 1.05 3.00
N VAL A 102 -0.64 1.80 1.95
CA VAL A 102 -0.47 3.26 1.88
C VAL A 102 -1.79 4.02 2.04
N ARG A 103 -1.72 5.34 2.25
CA ARG A 103 -2.84 6.18 2.74
C ARG A 103 -4.13 6.02 1.96
N PHE A 104 -4.06 6.13 0.63
CA PHE A 104 -5.25 6.01 -0.22
C PHE A 104 -5.94 4.63 -0.09
N MET A 105 -5.21 3.57 0.26
CA MET A 105 -5.78 2.24 0.45
C MET A 105 -6.63 2.19 1.72
N GLY A 106 -6.13 2.79 2.82
CA GLY A 106 -6.89 2.98 4.05
C GLY A 106 -8.12 3.87 3.85
N GLU A 107 -7.97 4.96 3.11
CA GLU A 107 -9.09 5.83 2.71
C GLU A 107 -10.15 5.05 1.91
N THR A 108 -9.72 4.22 0.94
CA THR A 108 -10.62 3.38 0.13
C THR A 108 -11.37 2.36 0.98
N ALA A 109 -10.67 1.68 1.90
CA ALA A 109 -11.30 0.76 2.85
C ALA A 109 -12.34 1.47 3.73
N LYS A 110 -12.05 2.71 4.16
CA LYS A 110 -12.97 3.52 4.97
C LYS A 110 -14.18 4.01 4.16
N ILE A 111 -14.00 4.35 2.89
CA ILE A 111 -15.11 4.70 1.98
C ILE A 111 -16.07 3.50 1.82
N LEU A 112 -15.53 2.29 1.67
CA LEU A 112 -16.36 1.08 1.48
C LEU A 112 -16.93 0.49 2.77
N SER A 113 -16.37 0.85 3.93
CA SER A 113 -16.79 0.38 5.26
C SER A 113 -16.97 1.55 6.24
N PRO A 114 -17.93 2.46 5.99
CA PRO A 114 -18.07 3.70 6.76
C PRO A 114 -18.33 3.46 8.25
N GLU A 115 -18.93 2.33 8.62
CA GLU A 115 -19.22 1.91 9.99
C GLU A 115 -18.02 1.30 10.73
N LYS A 116 -17.02 0.77 10.01
CA LYS A 116 -15.83 0.15 10.61
C LYS A 116 -14.81 1.20 11.00
N ARG A 117 -14.01 0.91 12.02
CA ARG A 117 -12.84 1.73 12.32
C ARG A 117 -11.64 1.17 11.55
N VAL A 118 -11.09 1.98 10.66
CA VAL A 118 -9.94 1.63 9.83
C VAL A 118 -8.68 2.23 10.45
N PHE A 119 -7.65 1.41 10.56
CA PHE A 119 -6.34 1.81 11.06
C PHE A 119 -5.28 1.57 10.01
N MET A 120 -4.29 2.46 10.00
CA MET A 120 -3.06 2.30 9.26
C MET A 120 -1.89 2.25 10.24
N PRO A 121 -0.93 1.31 10.05
CA PRO A 121 0.26 1.25 10.90
C PRO A 121 1.11 2.53 10.87
N ASP A 122 1.22 3.18 9.71
CA ASP A 122 1.88 4.47 9.54
C ASP A 122 1.05 5.34 8.59
N LEU A 123 0.65 6.54 9.04
CA LEU A 123 -0.12 7.49 8.23
C LEU A 123 0.75 8.23 7.20
N GLU A 124 2.06 8.22 7.38
CA GLU A 124 3.03 8.80 6.44
C GLU A 124 3.36 7.83 5.28
N ALA A 125 2.89 6.57 5.35
CA ALA A 125 2.97 5.64 4.24
C ALA A 125 2.08 6.13 3.09
N THR A 126 2.69 6.75 2.08
CA THR A 126 1.98 7.44 0.99
C THR A 126 2.38 6.89 -0.38
N CYS A 127 1.65 7.27 -1.43
CA CYS A 127 1.93 6.91 -2.80
C CYS A 127 2.28 8.17 -3.60
N SER A 128 3.40 8.15 -4.34
CA SER A 128 3.80 9.29 -5.18
C SER A 128 2.78 9.64 -6.25
N LEU A 129 2.02 8.65 -6.77
CA LEU A 129 0.95 8.89 -7.75
C LEU A 129 -0.24 9.64 -7.13
N ASP A 130 -0.60 9.27 -5.90
CA ASP A 130 -1.63 9.96 -5.13
C ASP A 130 -1.22 11.41 -4.85
N LEU A 131 -0.01 11.60 -4.30
CA LEU A 131 0.53 12.93 -4.01
C LEU A 131 0.72 13.80 -5.26
N GLY A 132 0.99 13.18 -6.41
CA GLY A 132 1.14 13.85 -7.70
C GLY A 132 -0.18 14.41 -8.28
N CYS A 133 -1.33 14.04 -7.71
CA CYS A 133 -2.64 14.50 -8.16
C CYS A 133 -3.31 15.34 -7.05
N ASN A 134 -2.97 16.63 -6.98
CA ASN A 134 -3.62 17.53 -6.04
C ASN A 134 -5.10 17.74 -6.40
N ALA A 135 -5.98 17.63 -5.41
CA ALA A 135 -7.43 17.70 -5.61
C ALA A 135 -7.92 19.06 -6.14
N ALA A 136 -7.28 20.17 -5.75
CA ALA A 136 -7.66 21.52 -6.21
C ALA A 136 -7.21 21.76 -7.66
N ASP A 137 -5.98 21.35 -7.99
CA ASP A 137 -5.46 21.46 -9.36
C ASP A 137 -6.28 20.58 -10.31
N PHE A 138 -6.66 19.37 -9.86
CA PHE A 138 -7.55 18.48 -10.59
C PHE A 138 -8.94 19.11 -10.82
N ALA A 139 -9.51 19.77 -9.81
CA ALA A 139 -10.79 20.47 -9.95
C ALA A 139 -10.71 21.59 -10.99
N ALA A 140 -9.64 22.39 -10.97
CA ALA A 140 -9.40 23.44 -11.95
C ALA A 140 -9.24 22.86 -13.37
N PHE A 141 -8.53 21.74 -13.52
CA PHE A 141 -8.40 21.04 -14.79
C PHE A 141 -9.74 20.55 -15.34
N ARG A 142 -10.57 19.92 -14.49
CA ARG A 142 -11.92 19.48 -14.87
C ARG A 142 -12.81 20.64 -15.33
N ALA A 143 -12.73 21.80 -14.67
CA ALA A 143 -13.53 22.98 -15.03
C ALA A 143 -13.20 23.50 -16.45
N MET A 144 -11.98 23.28 -16.95
CA MET A 144 -11.59 23.60 -18.32
C MET A 144 -12.12 22.59 -19.35
N HIS A 145 -12.58 21.42 -18.90
CA HIS A 145 -13.02 20.30 -19.73
C HIS A 145 -14.35 19.70 -19.25
N PRO A 146 -15.44 20.50 -19.19
CA PRO A 146 -16.71 20.08 -18.58
C PRO A 146 -17.46 18.99 -19.36
N ASP A 147 -17.09 18.75 -20.61
CA ASP A 147 -17.68 17.76 -21.52
C ASP A 147 -17.07 16.35 -21.39
N ARG A 148 -16.09 16.16 -20.49
CA ARG A 148 -15.32 14.91 -20.38
C ARG A 148 -15.80 14.05 -19.22
N THR A 149 -15.77 12.74 -19.44
CA THR A 149 -15.92 11.74 -18.38
C THR A 149 -14.63 11.63 -17.59
N VAL A 150 -14.74 11.66 -16.27
CA VAL A 150 -13.63 11.69 -15.33
C VAL A 150 -13.44 10.31 -14.74
N VAL A 151 -12.38 9.63 -15.17
CA VAL A 151 -11.98 8.33 -14.66
C VAL A 151 -10.69 8.50 -13.87
N VAL A 152 -10.69 8.10 -12.60
CA VAL A 152 -9.49 8.18 -11.76
C VAL A 152 -9.04 6.79 -11.35
N TYR A 153 -7.72 6.59 -11.32
CA TYR A 153 -7.17 5.33 -10.87
C TYR A 153 -7.32 5.17 -9.34
N ALA A 154 -7.35 3.93 -8.85
CA ALA A 154 -7.48 3.64 -7.43
C ALA A 154 -6.39 4.32 -6.57
N ASN A 155 -5.20 4.52 -7.13
CA ASN A 155 -4.04 5.16 -6.50
C ASN A 155 -4.15 6.70 -6.46
N THR A 156 -5.27 7.21 -5.96
CA THR A 156 -5.56 8.64 -5.81
C THR A 156 -6.25 8.89 -4.47
N SER A 157 -6.16 10.09 -3.92
CA SER A 157 -6.81 10.43 -2.64
C SER A 157 -8.33 10.33 -2.72
N ALA A 158 -8.98 10.15 -1.56
CA ALA A 158 -10.44 10.24 -1.42
C ALA A 158 -11.00 11.56 -1.99
N ALA A 159 -10.25 12.67 -1.85
CA ALA A 159 -10.67 13.98 -2.36
C ALA A 159 -10.67 14.06 -3.89
N VAL A 160 -9.76 13.34 -4.57
CA VAL A 160 -9.76 13.19 -6.03
C VAL A 160 -10.85 12.22 -6.46
N LYS A 161 -11.05 11.09 -5.76
CA LYS A 161 -12.14 10.14 -6.03
C LYS A 161 -13.52 10.78 -5.95
N ALA A 162 -13.74 11.68 -5.00
CA ALA A 162 -15.01 12.41 -4.85
C ALA A 162 -15.34 13.32 -6.06
N GLN A 163 -14.37 13.55 -6.94
CA GLN A 163 -14.51 14.36 -8.15
C GLN A 163 -14.62 13.51 -9.42
N ALA A 164 -14.55 12.19 -9.30
CA ALA A 164 -14.57 11.27 -10.43
C ALA A 164 -15.98 10.72 -10.70
N ASP A 165 -16.21 10.35 -11.95
CA ASP A 165 -17.39 9.59 -12.37
C ASP A 165 -17.16 8.08 -12.19
N TRP A 166 -15.89 7.64 -12.26
CA TRP A 166 -15.44 6.23 -12.14
C TRP A 166 -14.11 6.11 -11.39
#